data_AF-A0A820T480-F1
#
_entry.id   AF-A0A820T480-F1
#
_cell.length_a   1.000
_cell.length_b   1.000
_cell.length_c   1.000
_cell.angle_alpha   90.00
_cell.angle_beta   90.00
_cell.angle_gamma   90.00
#
_symmetry.space_group_name_H-M   'P 1'
#
loop_
_entity.id
_entity.type
_entity.pdbx_description
1 polymer ?
#
loop_
_entity_poly.entity_id
_entity_poly.type
_entity_poly.pdbx_seq_one_letter_code
_entity_poly.pdbx_strand_id
1 'polypeptide(L)'
;YSADADNIQNITYISENSHDNNCGSIETKWFPYEGKKERQDVYQAPYVWVQFNEVKPNVLINVMCRIFGANINFDRKSSRALTRFQIYIRDIPKRVSSRKTGEI
;
A
#
# COMPACT_ATOMS: atom_id res chain seq x y z
N TYR A 1 10.44 -6.61 -13.02
CA TYR A 1 10.65 -6.07 -11.68
C TYR A 1 11.33 -4.70 -11.69
N SER A 2 12.48 -4.49 -12.35
CA SER A 2 13.08 -3.14 -12.42
C SER A 2 12.16 -2.13 -13.10
N ALA A 3 11.55 -2.51 -14.23
CA ALA A 3 10.59 -1.65 -14.93
C ALA A 3 9.38 -1.26 -14.06
N ASP A 4 8.88 -2.16 -13.18
CA ASP A 4 7.79 -1.85 -12.26
C ASP A 4 8.22 -0.83 -11.21
N ALA A 5 9.47 -0.91 -10.72
CA ALA A 5 10.05 0.04 -9.77
C ALA A 5 10.17 1.44 -10.38
N ASP A 6 10.62 1.53 -11.64
CA ASP A 6 10.73 2.81 -12.36
C ASP A 6 9.35 3.46 -12.59
N ASN A 7 8.29 2.64 -12.70
CA ASN A 7 6.92 3.12 -12.92
C ASN A 7 6.18 3.48 -11.62
N ILE A 8 6.66 3.04 -10.45
CA ILE A 8 6.00 3.24 -9.16
C ILE A 8 6.67 4.32 -8.29
N GLN A 9 7.86 4.80 -8.68
CA GLN A 9 8.58 5.92 -8.06
C GLN A 9 8.53 5.90 -6.52
N ASN A 10 8.30 7.06 -5.88
CA ASN A 10 8.35 7.21 -4.44
C ASN A 10 7.11 6.61 -3.74
N ILE A 11 7.36 5.77 -2.74
CA ILE A 11 6.34 5.11 -1.92
C ILE A 11 6.48 5.62 -0.48
N THR A 12 5.37 6.07 0.09
CA THR A 12 5.29 6.49 1.50
C THR A 12 4.57 5.41 2.29
N TYR A 13 5.14 5.01 3.42
CA TYR A 13 4.47 4.14 4.39
C TYR A 13 3.94 4.96 5.56
N ILE A 14 2.71 4.67 5.99
CA ILE A 14 2.06 5.34 7.12
C ILE A 14 1.62 4.26 8.12
N SER A 15 2.15 4.35 9.34
CA SER A 15 1.88 3.45 10.46
C SER A 15 1.81 4.22 11.77
N GLU A 16 1.30 3.60 12.84
CA GLU A 16 1.04 4.25 14.14
C GLU A 16 2.26 5.01 14.69
N ASN A 17 3.46 4.42 14.57
CA ASN A 17 4.74 4.99 15.03
C ASN A 17 5.75 5.15 13.88
N SER A 18 5.33 5.63 12.70
CA SER A 18 6.29 5.87 11.61
C SER A 18 7.32 6.93 12.01
N HIS A 19 8.55 6.48 12.29
CA HIS A 19 9.71 7.35 12.52
C HIS A 19 10.38 7.81 11.22
N ASP A 20 10.26 6.99 10.16
CA ASP A 20 10.52 7.37 8.79
C ASP A 20 9.35 6.92 7.91
N ASN A 21 9.13 7.62 6.81
CA ASN A 21 8.11 7.28 5.82
C ASN A 21 8.62 6.22 4.83
N ASN A 22 9.84 5.69 5.05
CA ASN A 22 10.52 4.76 4.15
C ASN A 22 10.13 3.31 4.45
N CYS A 23 9.70 3.01 5.67
CA CYS A 23 9.20 1.70 6.04
C CYS A 23 7.97 1.79 6.94
N GLY A 24 7.02 0.87 6.73
CA GLY A 24 5.88 0.69 7.62
C GLY A 24 6.21 -0.32 8.71
N SER A 25 5.78 -0.03 9.95
CA SER A 25 6.02 -0.92 11.09
C SER A 25 4.72 -1.30 11.79
N ILE A 26 4.74 -2.43 12.50
CA ILE A 26 3.67 -2.87 13.37
C ILE A 26 4.28 -3.07 14.76
N GLU A 27 3.73 -2.40 15.76
CA GLU A 27 4.20 -2.50 17.13
C GLU A 27 3.89 -3.86 17.75
N THR A 28 4.82 -4.37 18.55
CA THR A 28 4.68 -5.66 19.24
C THR A 28 3.56 -5.66 20.27
N LYS A 29 3.13 -4.50 20.78
CA LYS A 29 2.02 -4.35 21.73
C LYS A 29 0.68 -4.91 21.21
N TRP A 30 0.53 -5.03 19.89
CA TRP A 30 -0.65 -5.60 19.23
C TRP A 30 -0.68 -7.14 19.25
N PHE A 31 0.35 -7.78 19.80
CA PHE A 31 0.51 -9.23 19.87
C PHE A 31 0.77 -9.70 21.31
N PRO A 32 0.38 -10.93 21.68
CA PRO A 32 -0.29 -11.93 20.85
C PRO A 32 -1.80 -11.67 20.69
N TYR A 33 -2.39 -12.33 19.67
CA TYR A 33 -3.84 -12.37 19.49
C TYR A 33 -4.44 -13.53 20.31
N GLU A 34 -5.23 -13.21 21.33
CA GLU A 34 -5.80 -14.17 22.29
C GLU A 34 -7.11 -14.83 21.80
N GLY A 35 -7.52 -14.61 20.55
CA GLY A 35 -8.75 -15.18 20.01
C GLY A 35 -10.03 -14.43 20.41
N LYS A 36 -11.18 -14.89 19.89
CA LYS A 36 -12.50 -14.23 20.10
C LYS A 36 -13.23 -14.66 21.36
N LYS A 37 -12.81 -15.76 22.01
CA LYS A 37 -13.60 -16.39 23.09
C LYS A 37 -13.50 -15.67 24.43
N GLU A 38 -12.41 -14.95 24.68
CA GLU A 38 -12.06 -14.50 26.04
C GLU A 38 -12.16 -12.98 26.23
N ARG A 39 -12.46 -12.22 25.17
CA ARG A 39 -12.46 -10.76 25.18
C ARG A 39 -13.83 -10.16 24.84
N GLN A 40 -14.29 -9.24 25.68
CA GLN A 40 -15.45 -8.38 25.38
C GLN A 40 -15.06 -7.23 24.44
N ASP A 41 -13.77 -6.86 24.39
CA ASP A 41 -13.20 -5.93 23.43
C ASP A 41 -12.98 -6.60 22.07
N VAL A 42 -13.45 -5.92 21.02
CA VAL A 42 -13.22 -6.36 19.64
C VAL A 42 -11.76 -6.05 19.28
N TYR A 43 -10.91 -7.07 19.29
CA TYR A 43 -9.54 -6.95 18.77
C TYR A 43 -9.55 -6.36 17.36
N GLN A 44 -8.78 -5.29 17.17
CA GLN A 44 -8.53 -4.69 15.86
C GLN A 44 -7.08 -4.95 15.50
N ALA A 45 -6.87 -5.63 14.37
CA ALA A 45 -5.52 -5.86 13.88
C ALA A 45 -4.88 -4.51 13.47
N PRO A 46 -3.59 -4.31 13.74
CA PRO A 46 -2.88 -3.11 13.30
C PRO A 46 -2.79 -3.05 11.78
N TYR A 47 -2.76 -1.83 11.25
CA TYR A 47 -2.69 -1.56 9.81
C TYR A 47 -1.44 -0.77 9.46
N VAL A 48 -0.91 -1.05 8.26
CA VAL A 48 0.11 -0.24 7.61
C VAL A 48 -0.47 0.21 6.28
N TRP A 49 -0.48 1.52 6.05
CA TRP A 49 -0.92 2.10 4.80
C TRP A 49 0.28 2.33 3.87
N VAL A 50 0.05 2.11 2.59
CA VAL A 50 1.06 2.32 1.54
C VAL A 50 0.49 3.30 0.54
N GLN A 51 1.16 4.44 0.38
CA GLN A 51 0.79 5.48 -0.57
C GLN A 51 1.76 5.50 -1.74
N PHE A 52 1.23 5.33 -2.94
CA PHE A 52 1.97 5.41 -4.19
C PHE A 52 1.80 6.82 -4.77
N ASN A 53 2.80 7.68 -4.63
CA ASN A 53 2.65 9.12 -4.89
C ASN A 53 2.65 9.47 -6.38
N GLU A 54 3.50 8.81 -7.17
CA GLU A 54 3.77 9.19 -8.56
C GLU A 54 3.75 7.97 -9.49
N VAL A 55 2.62 7.26 -9.47
CA VAL A 55 2.38 6.10 -10.31
C VAL A 55 2.25 6.52 -11.77
N LYS A 56 3.06 5.92 -12.65
CA LYS A 56 2.99 6.17 -14.08
C LYS A 56 1.63 5.70 -14.65
N PRO A 57 0.85 6.58 -15.29
CA PRO A 57 -0.44 6.20 -15.81
C PRO A 57 -0.32 5.37 -17.10
N ASN A 58 -1.40 4.68 -17.44
CA ASN A 58 -1.55 3.82 -18.62
C ASN A 58 -0.52 2.68 -18.73
N VAL A 59 0.08 2.29 -17.60
CA VAL A 59 0.99 1.16 -17.48
C VAL A 59 0.50 0.24 -16.38
N LEU A 60 0.52 -1.08 -16.64
CA LEU A 60 0.21 -2.09 -15.63
C LEU A 60 1.45 -2.37 -14.78
N ILE A 61 1.34 -2.13 -13.48
CA ILE A 61 2.46 -2.21 -12.54
C ILE A 61 2.22 -3.36 -11.57
N ASN A 62 3.21 -4.25 -11.43
CA ASN A 62 3.14 -5.38 -10.51
C ASN A 62 3.77 -5.01 -9.17
N VAL A 63 2.97 -5.04 -8.10
CA VAL A 63 3.41 -4.69 -6.75
C VAL A 63 3.50 -5.93 -5.88
N MET A 64 4.55 -5.97 -5.04
CA MET A 64 4.74 -7.01 -4.04
C MET A 64 5.13 -6.36 -2.72
N CYS A 65 4.26 -6.47 -1.73
CA CYS A 65 4.57 -6.08 -0.37
C CYS A 65 5.10 -7.30 0.39
N ARG A 66 6.16 -7.12 1.19
CA ARG A 66 6.75 -8.15 2.04
C ARG A 66 6.83 -7.62 3.45
N ILE A 67 6.60 -8.51 4.42
CA ILE A 67 6.84 -8.22 5.83
C ILE A 67 8.12 -8.91 6.28
N PHE A 68 8.88 -8.22 7.11
CA PHE A 68 10.14 -8.70 7.68
C PHE A 68 10.01 -8.77 9.20
N GLY A 69 10.51 -9.86 9.80
CA GLY A 69 10.50 -10.07 11.23
C GLY A 69 11.22 -11.36 11.61
N ALA A 70 11.81 -11.43 12.79
CA ALA A 70 12.60 -12.59 13.23
C ALA A 70 11.77 -13.89 13.27
N ASN A 71 10.47 -13.79 13.52
CA ASN A 71 9.52 -14.90 13.57
C ASN A 71 8.76 -15.13 12.25
N ILE A 72 9.14 -14.45 11.17
CA ILE A 72 8.42 -14.48 9.89
C ILE A 72 9.29 -15.17 8.84
N ASN A 73 8.89 -16.36 8.43
CA ASN A 73 9.52 -17.07 7.34
C ASN A 73 8.89 -16.70 5.98
N PHE A 74 9.73 -16.22 5.07
CA PHE A 74 9.34 -15.95 3.70
C PHE A 74 9.34 -17.23 2.87
N ASP A 75 8.18 -17.59 2.32
CA ASP A 75 8.06 -18.68 1.37
C ASP A 75 7.36 -18.19 0.08
N ARG A 76 8.13 -18.17 -1.01
CA ARG A 76 7.65 -17.75 -2.33
C ARG A 76 6.54 -18.62 -2.87
N LYS A 77 6.52 -19.92 -2.55
CA LYS A 77 5.56 -20.89 -3.09
C LYS A 77 4.21 -20.77 -2.40
N SER A 78 4.19 -20.66 -1.07
CA SER A 78 2.95 -20.53 -0.29
C SER A 78 2.40 -19.10 -0.21
N SER A 79 3.13 -18.10 -0.72
CA SER A 79 2.79 -16.68 -0.54
C SER A 79 2.64 -16.25 0.92
N ARG A 80 3.27 -16.98 1.85
CA ARG A 80 3.38 -16.56 3.24
C ARG A 80 4.26 -15.33 3.35
N ALA A 81 3.88 -14.41 4.25
CA ALA A 81 4.60 -13.17 4.52
C ALA A 81 4.76 -12.21 3.33
N LEU A 82 3.90 -12.34 2.31
CA LEU A 82 3.87 -11.43 1.17
C LEU A 82 2.45 -11.24 0.67
N THR A 83 2.19 -10.12 -0.01
CA THR A 83 1.01 -9.95 -0.86
C THR A 83 1.43 -9.41 -2.22
N ARG A 84 0.68 -9.75 -3.26
CA ARG A 84 0.89 -9.31 -4.64
C ARG A 84 -0.39 -8.76 -5.21
N PHE A 85 -0.31 -7.64 -5.90
CA PHE A 85 -1.43 -7.04 -6.60
C PHE A 85 -0.92 -6.21 -7.79
N GLN A 86 -1.84 -5.77 -8.64
CA GLN A 86 -1.54 -4.97 -9.82
C GLN A 86 -2.21 -3.60 -9.70
N ILE A 87 -1.49 -2.56 -10.11
CA ILE A 87 -2.00 -1.20 -10.20
C ILE A 87 -2.06 -0.80 -11.66
N TYR A 88 -3.18 -0.22 -12.08
CA TYR A 88 -3.34 0.43 -13.38
C TYR A 88 -4.16 1.70 -13.20
N ILE A 89 -3.53 2.86 -13.39
CA ILE A 89 -4.19 4.17 -13.33
C ILE A 89 -4.35 4.68 -14.74
N ARG A 90 -5.58 5.00 -15.15
CA ARG A 90 -5.85 5.61 -16.46
C ARG A 90 -5.60 7.11 -16.38
N ASP A 91 -4.85 7.65 -17.34
CA ASP A 91 -4.84 9.09 -17.56
C ASP A 91 -6.09 9.47 -18.37
N ILE A 92 -7.04 10.12 -17.72
CA ILE A 92 -8.24 10.63 -18.38
C ILE A 92 -8.02 12.13 -18.59
N PRO A 93 -7.97 12.62 -19.84
CA PRO A 93 -7.81 14.03 -20.11
C PRO A 93 -8.90 14.81 -19.36
N LYS A 94 -8.51 15.78 -18.53
CA LYS A 94 -9.48 16.69 -17.90
C LYS A 94 -10.26 17.37 -19.03
N ARG A 95 -11.57 17.15 -19.09
CA ARG A 95 -12.44 17.83 -20.06
C ARG A 95 -12.27 19.34 -19.87
N VAL A 96 -11.66 20.01 -20.84
CA VAL A 96 -11.67 21.47 -20.90
C VAL A 96 -13.12 21.88 -21.14
N SER A 97 -13.76 22.43 -20.11
CA SER A 97 -15.07 23.07 -20.25
C SER A 97 -14.89 24.27 -21.15
N SER A 98 -15.30 24.17 -22.42
CA SER A 98 -15.41 25.34 -23.29
C SER A 98 -16.60 26.17 -22.80
N ARG A 99 -16.39 27.01 -21.78
CA ARG A 99 -17.25 28.18 -21.63
C ARG A 99 -16.96 29.05 -22.84
N LYS A 100 -17.87 28.99 -23.82
CA LYS A 100 -17.86 29.86 -24.99
C LYS A 100 -17.72 31.31 -24.49
N THR A 101 -16.67 31.96 -24.98
CA THR A 101 -16.61 33.40 -25.12
C THR A 101 -17.83 33.84 -25.91
N GLY A 102 -18.85 34.33 -25.20
CA GLY A 102 -19.96 35.06 -25.77
C GLY A 102 -19.66 36.55 -25.63
N GLU A 103 -18.83 37.08 -26.53
CA GLU A 103 -18.91 38.47 -26.93
C GLU A 103 -20.17 38.63 -27.79
N ILE A 104 -21.14 39.42 -27.33
CA ILE A 104 -21.72 40.59 -28.04
C ILE A 104 -22.22 41.56 -26.97
#